data_AF-A0A3C0QSG3-F1
#
_entry.id   AF-A0A3C0QSG3-F1
#
_cell.length_a   1.000
_cell.length_b   1.000
_cell.length_c   1.000
_cell.angle_alpha   90.00
_cell.angle_beta   90.00
_cell.angle_gamma   90.00
#
_symmetry.space_group_name_H-M   'P 1'
#
loop_
_entity.id
_entity.type
_entity.pdbx_description
1 polymer ?
#
loop_
_entity_poly.entity_id
_entity_poly.type
_entity_poly.pdbx_seq_one_letter_code
_entity_poly.pdbx_strand_id
1 'polypeptide(L)'
;MMKFFSNKWTKRVISLLSLVYCAFVGFFAYFSIYYNMVVTQPQQATTMVTAVSVIMLIIMLYTREQFFTKLSSIFLLPAMVLPILMYFGQWNILVPPLVVALVIFFFSGMGETGKTVWGTLILLIYLVASLIYFVVTSMFAPSTVTTTILSGNSPSGLYRCTVNETVDSSNGSTKVTIEPNAMDRDFTLVLFQIKGLERDVMIERPMQPNVTIEWKTEKRADISKDLKKISNNIEVTLSEKQMAILGRDAYKVTFSDGSEQTMSGEAYHGVIIPLTAEMRKELETDATELALDGMGPNTKNICGVSVEDLRTIRLSSLTDEELARLGVPEEGDVLYYNGKVVFRYYIAILEEYFALDKRELGLW
;
A
#
# COMPACT_ATOMS: atom_id res chain seq x y z
N MET A 1 7.56 -15.68 48.26
CA MET A 1 7.25 -15.79 46.81
C MET A 1 5.88 -16.40 46.52
N MET A 2 5.51 -17.58 47.03
CA MET A 2 4.22 -18.23 46.72
C MET A 2 2.96 -17.41 47.09
N LYS A 3 2.97 -16.64 48.18
CA LYS A 3 1.83 -15.76 48.54
C LYS A 3 1.61 -14.61 47.55
N PHE A 4 2.67 -14.10 46.91
CA PHE A 4 2.58 -13.03 45.92
C PHE A 4 1.92 -13.50 44.62
N PHE A 5 2.30 -14.69 44.14
CA PHE A 5 1.71 -15.33 42.96
C PHE A 5 0.37 -16.03 43.23
N SER A 6 -0.10 -16.09 44.47
CA SER A 6 -1.45 -16.59 44.77
C SER A 6 -2.49 -15.46 44.83
N ASN A 7 -2.03 -14.21 44.95
CA ASN A 7 -2.92 -13.06 45.09
C ASN A 7 -3.75 -12.83 43.82
N LYS A 8 -5.08 -12.70 44.00
CA LYS A 8 -6.04 -12.43 42.93
C LYS A 8 -5.72 -11.13 42.18
N TRP A 9 -5.24 -10.10 42.88
CA TRP A 9 -4.86 -8.83 42.26
C TRP A 9 -3.61 -8.95 41.38
N THR A 10 -2.59 -9.67 41.84
CA THR A 10 -1.38 -9.94 41.05
C THR A 10 -1.72 -10.69 39.76
N LYS A 11 -2.62 -11.68 39.81
CA LYS A 11 -3.09 -12.41 38.62
C LYS A 11 -3.83 -11.50 37.63
N ARG A 12 -4.64 -10.56 38.11
CA ARG A 12 -5.34 -9.59 37.26
C ARG A 12 -4.37 -8.66 36.54
N VAL A 13 -3.37 -8.13 37.25
CA VAL A 13 -2.35 -7.27 36.64
C VAL A 13 -1.54 -8.04 35.60
N ILE A 14 -1.11 -9.26 35.93
CA ILE A 14 -0.37 -10.11 34.99
C ILE A 14 -1.22 -10.47 33.75
N SER A 15 -2.54 -10.62 33.90
CA SER A 15 -3.43 -10.89 32.76
C SER A 15 -3.56 -9.72 31.78
N LEU A 16 -3.17 -8.50 32.14
CA LEU A 16 -3.09 -7.41 31.15
C LEU A 16 -2.03 -7.70 30.08
N LEU A 17 -0.99 -8.47 30.41
CA LEU A 17 0.04 -8.85 29.45
C LEU A 17 -0.51 -9.76 28.34
N SER A 18 -1.57 -10.54 28.61
CA SER A 18 -2.24 -11.34 27.59
C SER A 18 -2.99 -10.47 26.58
N LEU A 19 -3.51 -9.32 27.02
CA LEU A 19 -4.16 -8.34 26.15
C LEU A 19 -3.11 -7.65 25.28
N VAL A 20 -1.97 -7.27 25.84
CA VAL A 20 -0.83 -6.72 25.09
C VAL A 20 -0.36 -7.71 24.01
N TYR A 21 -0.22 -8.99 24.35
CA TYR A 21 0.14 -10.02 23.36
C TYR A 21 -0.91 -10.18 22.27
N CYS A 22 -2.20 -10.18 22.62
CA CYS A 22 -3.28 -10.23 21.65
C CYS A 22 -3.30 -9.00 20.73
N ALA A 23 -3.05 -7.81 21.27
CA ALA A 23 -2.93 -6.58 20.49
C ALA A 23 -1.72 -6.62 19.56
N PHE A 24 -0.59 -7.18 20.00
CA PHE A 24 0.59 -7.41 19.17
C PHE A 24 0.29 -8.35 17.99
N VAL A 25 -0.44 -9.45 18.23
CA VAL A 25 -0.86 -10.35 17.14
C VAL A 25 -1.88 -9.67 16.20
N GLY A 26 -2.79 -8.85 16.74
CA GLY A 26 -3.69 -8.03 15.91
C GLY A 26 -2.94 -7.00 15.06
N PHE A 27 -1.90 -6.38 15.60
CA PHE A 27 -1.00 -5.49 14.86
C PHE A 27 -0.22 -6.26 13.79
N PHE A 28 0.23 -7.48 14.09
CA PHE A 28 0.86 -8.36 13.10
C PHE A 28 -0.10 -8.75 11.97
N ALA A 29 -1.38 -8.97 12.27
CA ALA A 29 -2.43 -9.19 11.28
C ALA A 29 -2.63 -7.98 10.38
N TYR A 30 -2.64 -6.77 10.94
CA TYR A 30 -2.65 -5.53 10.16
C TYR A 30 -1.43 -5.43 9.25
N PHE A 31 -0.23 -5.70 9.76
CA PHE A 31 1.00 -5.70 8.98
C PHE A 31 0.97 -6.69 7.81
N SER A 32 0.36 -7.86 8.00
CA SER A 32 0.26 -8.89 6.95
C SER A 32 -0.50 -8.46 5.70
N ILE A 33 -1.44 -7.52 5.83
CA ILE A 33 -2.18 -6.97 4.69
C ILE A 33 -1.30 -6.02 3.89
N TYR A 34 -0.52 -5.16 4.57
CA TYR A 34 0.18 -4.05 3.92
C TYR A 34 1.66 -4.30 3.64
N TYR A 35 2.27 -5.32 4.24
CA TYR A 35 3.70 -5.53 4.11
C TYR A 35 4.03 -6.98 3.77
N ASN A 36 5.00 -7.18 2.90
CA ASN A 36 5.72 -8.43 2.71
C ASN A 36 6.76 -8.57 3.81
N MET A 37 6.81 -9.74 4.45
CA MET A 37 7.80 -10.01 5.49
C MET A 37 9.04 -10.64 4.83
N VAL A 38 10.22 -10.08 5.06
CA VAL A 38 11.50 -10.66 4.63
C VAL A 38 12.35 -10.88 5.87
N VAL A 39 12.71 -12.14 6.11
CA VAL A 39 13.45 -12.52 7.31
C VAL A 39 14.95 -12.45 7.04
N THR A 40 15.57 -11.34 7.43
CA THR A 40 17.01 -11.10 7.23
C THR A 40 17.87 -12.14 7.95
N GLN A 41 17.47 -12.54 9.16
CA GLN A 41 18.20 -13.52 9.98
C GLN A 41 17.25 -14.63 10.48
N PRO A 42 17.03 -15.70 9.68
CA PRO A 42 15.96 -16.67 9.93
C PRO A 42 16.11 -17.42 11.25
N GLN A 43 17.34 -17.78 11.62
CA GLN A 43 17.59 -18.51 12.87
C GLN A 43 17.28 -17.64 14.11
N GLN A 44 17.85 -16.42 14.17
CA GLN A 44 17.67 -15.53 15.32
C GLN A 44 16.21 -15.06 15.48
N ALA A 45 15.56 -14.69 14.37
CA ALA A 45 14.15 -14.29 14.36
C ALA A 45 13.24 -15.41 14.93
N THR A 46 13.43 -16.64 14.44
CA THR A 46 12.64 -17.80 14.88
C THR A 46 12.86 -18.09 16.36
N THR A 47 14.10 -18.09 16.84
CA THR A 47 14.41 -18.32 18.25
C THR A 47 13.78 -17.26 19.14
N MET A 48 13.85 -15.98 18.75
CA MET A 48 13.26 -14.89 19.52
C MET A 48 11.73 -15.00 19.58
N VAL A 49 11.07 -15.18 18.44
CA VAL A 49 9.59 -15.31 18.38
C VAL A 49 9.13 -16.53 19.18
N THR A 50 9.88 -17.64 19.12
CA THR A 50 9.59 -18.84 19.92
C THR A 50 9.76 -18.57 21.41
N ALA A 51 10.85 -17.95 21.83
CA ALA A 51 11.11 -17.63 23.24
C ALA A 51 10.02 -16.73 23.83
N VAL A 52 9.66 -15.65 23.11
CA VAL A 52 8.58 -14.73 23.52
C VAL A 52 7.24 -15.47 23.59
N SER A 53 6.94 -16.33 22.60
CA SER A 53 5.69 -17.11 22.57
C SER A 53 5.59 -18.09 23.74
N VAL A 54 6.68 -18.78 24.09
CA VAL A 54 6.72 -19.69 25.25
C VAL A 54 6.52 -18.94 26.57
N ILE A 55 7.19 -17.79 26.74
CA ILE A 55 7.01 -16.95 27.93
C ILE A 55 5.55 -16.50 28.05
N MET A 56 4.97 -16.01 26.94
CA MET A 56 3.57 -15.58 26.92
C MET A 56 2.60 -16.72 27.19
N LEU A 57 2.88 -17.92 26.67
CA LEU A 57 2.08 -19.11 26.96
C LEU A 57 2.07 -19.45 28.45
N ILE A 58 3.24 -19.46 29.11
CA ILE A 58 3.34 -19.73 30.56
C ILE A 58 2.51 -18.71 31.35
N ILE A 59 2.61 -17.43 30.99
CA ILE A 59 1.88 -16.33 31.63
C ILE A 59 0.37 -16.49 31.43
N MET A 60 -0.06 -16.83 30.21
CA MET A 60 -1.47 -17.03 29.88
C MET A 60 -2.04 -18.28 30.58
N LEU A 61 -1.29 -19.38 30.67
CA LEU A 61 -1.71 -20.57 31.42
C LEU A 61 -1.86 -20.28 32.92
N TYR A 62 -0.94 -19.50 33.49
CA TYR A 62 -1.01 -19.07 34.88
C TYR A 62 -2.21 -18.14 35.16
N THR A 63 -2.61 -17.33 34.18
CA THR A 63 -3.74 -16.39 34.28
C THR A 63 -5.03 -16.89 33.63
N ARG A 64 -5.13 -18.17 33.24
CA ARG A 64 -6.22 -18.73 32.43
C ARG A 64 -7.65 -18.49 32.93
N GLU A 65 -7.80 -18.25 34.24
CA GLU A 65 -9.09 -17.99 34.88
C GLU A 65 -9.48 -16.51 34.89
N GLN A 66 -8.57 -15.60 34.55
CA GLN A 66 -8.84 -14.17 34.50
C GLN A 66 -9.64 -13.81 33.24
N PHE A 67 -10.50 -12.81 33.37
CA PHE A 67 -11.35 -12.34 32.28
C PHE A 67 -10.54 -11.94 31.03
N PHE A 68 -9.45 -11.17 31.21
CA PHE A 68 -8.61 -10.71 30.08
C PHE A 68 -7.98 -11.86 29.32
N THR A 69 -7.47 -12.88 30.01
CA THR A 69 -6.89 -14.06 29.35
C THR A 69 -7.94 -14.89 28.61
N LYS A 70 -9.16 -15.01 29.17
CA LYS A 70 -10.29 -15.66 28.47
C LYS A 70 -10.67 -14.88 27.21
N LEU A 71 -10.73 -13.56 27.29
CA LEU A 71 -11.01 -12.70 26.14
C LEU A 71 -9.92 -12.83 25.06
N SER A 72 -8.64 -12.69 25.44
CA SER A 72 -7.49 -12.88 24.54
C SER A 72 -7.54 -14.24 23.85
N SER A 73 -7.92 -15.31 24.57
CA SER A 73 -7.97 -16.66 23.99
C SER A 73 -9.00 -16.82 22.85
N ILE A 74 -10.08 -16.04 22.84
CA ILE A 74 -11.07 -16.04 21.74
C ILE A 74 -10.49 -15.33 20.52
N PHE A 75 -9.89 -14.15 20.71
CA PHE A 75 -9.48 -13.28 19.60
C PHE A 75 -8.14 -13.65 18.97
N LEU A 76 -7.27 -14.35 19.70
CA LEU A 76 -5.92 -14.68 19.22
C LEU A 76 -5.95 -15.59 17.97
N LEU A 77 -6.84 -16.56 17.91
CA LEU A 77 -6.98 -17.45 16.75
C LEU A 77 -7.53 -16.72 15.51
N PRO A 78 -8.67 -16.00 15.55
CA PRO A 78 -9.13 -15.16 14.44
C PRO A 78 -8.05 -14.18 13.94
N ALA A 79 -7.31 -13.54 14.84
CA ALA A 79 -6.27 -12.60 14.47
C ALA A 79 -5.14 -13.26 13.67
N MET A 80 -4.87 -14.55 13.88
CA MET A 80 -3.85 -15.29 13.14
C MET A 80 -4.28 -15.71 11.73
N VAL A 81 -5.56 -15.65 11.37
CA VAL A 81 -6.04 -16.04 10.02
C VAL A 81 -5.31 -15.24 8.93
N LEU A 82 -5.25 -13.92 9.07
CA LEU A 82 -4.64 -13.05 8.06
C LEU A 82 -3.13 -13.28 7.91
N PRO A 83 -2.31 -13.28 8.99
CA PRO A 83 -0.91 -13.66 8.89
C PRO A 83 -0.66 -15.03 8.29
N ILE A 84 -1.51 -16.03 8.60
CA ILE A 84 -1.34 -17.39 8.08
C ILE A 84 -1.52 -17.43 6.56
N LEU A 85 -2.55 -16.75 6.05
CA LEU A 85 -2.84 -16.72 4.62
C LEU A 85 -1.84 -15.84 3.87
N MET A 86 -1.53 -14.65 4.39
CA MET A 86 -0.70 -13.65 3.70
C MET A 86 0.81 -13.92 3.77
N TYR A 87 1.28 -14.65 4.79
CA TYR A 87 2.70 -15.04 4.95
C TYR A 87 2.90 -16.54 4.79
N PHE A 88 2.10 -17.16 3.92
CA PHE A 88 2.21 -18.57 3.60
C PHE A 88 3.63 -18.90 3.11
N GLY A 89 4.27 -19.89 3.75
CA GLY A 89 5.68 -20.26 3.49
C GLY A 89 6.67 -19.82 4.57
N GLN A 90 6.35 -18.80 5.38
CA GLN A 90 7.20 -18.36 6.51
C GLN A 90 6.81 -19.03 7.83
N TRP A 91 6.68 -20.36 7.80
CA TRP A 91 6.19 -21.19 8.92
C TRP A 91 6.98 -21.00 10.21
N ASN A 92 8.28 -20.73 10.12
CA ASN A 92 9.15 -20.61 11.29
C ASN A 92 8.73 -19.46 12.24
N ILE A 93 8.22 -18.35 11.69
CA ILE A 93 7.75 -17.20 12.49
C ILE A 93 6.28 -17.39 12.92
N LEU A 94 5.49 -18.04 12.07
CA LEU A 94 4.04 -18.17 12.21
C LEU A 94 3.62 -19.26 13.21
N VAL A 95 4.36 -20.38 13.26
CA VAL A 95 4.01 -21.55 14.07
C VAL A 95 4.02 -21.24 15.57
N PRO A 96 5.05 -20.58 16.16
CA PRO A 96 5.06 -20.33 17.59
C PRO A 96 3.82 -19.58 18.13
N PRO A 97 3.41 -18.41 17.59
CA PRO A 97 2.20 -17.72 18.06
C PRO A 97 0.91 -18.52 17.76
N LEU A 98 0.87 -19.29 16.67
CA LEU A 98 -0.27 -20.17 16.37
C LEU A 98 -0.43 -21.27 17.42
N VAL A 99 0.67 -21.91 17.83
CA VAL A 99 0.65 -22.93 18.89
C VAL A 99 0.18 -22.32 20.20
N VAL A 100 0.64 -21.11 20.55
CA VAL A 100 0.16 -20.39 21.74
C VAL A 100 -1.34 -20.17 21.66
N ALA A 101 -1.84 -19.71 20.51
CA ALA A 101 -3.27 -19.46 20.30
C ALA A 101 -4.13 -20.72 20.45
N LEU A 102 -3.69 -21.85 19.88
CA LEU A 102 -4.38 -23.13 20.01
C LEU A 102 -4.37 -23.63 21.44
N VAL A 103 -3.20 -23.66 22.09
CA VAL A 103 -3.08 -24.16 23.46
C VAL A 103 -3.90 -23.30 24.42
N ILE A 104 -3.81 -21.97 24.35
CA ILE A 104 -4.56 -21.13 25.27
C ILE A 104 -6.07 -21.21 25.04
N PHE A 105 -6.53 -21.39 23.80
CA PHE A 105 -7.95 -21.57 23.52
C PHE A 105 -8.54 -22.79 24.26
N PHE A 106 -7.90 -23.96 24.14
CA PHE A 106 -8.36 -25.19 24.80
C PHE A 106 -8.16 -25.17 26.32
N PHE A 107 -7.03 -24.63 26.79
CA PHE A 107 -6.69 -24.59 28.22
C PHE A 107 -7.23 -23.35 28.95
N SER A 108 -7.94 -22.45 28.27
CA SER A 108 -8.60 -21.31 28.90
C SER A 108 -9.63 -21.78 29.94
N GLY A 109 -9.86 -20.98 30.97
CA GLY A 109 -10.90 -21.23 31.98
C GLY A 109 -12.33 -20.96 31.47
N MET A 110 -12.54 -20.98 30.15
CA MET A 110 -13.86 -20.84 29.55
C MET A 110 -14.68 -22.11 29.78
N GLY A 111 -16.00 -21.98 29.94
CA GLY A 111 -16.87 -23.15 30.00
C GLY A 111 -16.80 -23.96 28.70
N GLU A 112 -16.97 -25.28 28.80
CA GLU A 112 -16.87 -26.21 27.66
C GLU A 112 -17.78 -25.81 26.49
N THR A 113 -19.03 -25.41 26.78
CA THR A 113 -19.95 -24.89 25.76
C THR A 113 -19.40 -23.68 25.02
N GLY A 114 -18.74 -22.75 25.72
CA GLY A 114 -18.14 -21.56 25.10
C GLY A 114 -17.01 -21.92 24.15
N LYS A 115 -16.13 -22.86 24.54
CA LYS A 115 -15.05 -23.36 23.68
C LYS A 115 -15.60 -24.08 22.46
N THR A 116 -16.66 -24.87 22.60
CA THR A 116 -17.29 -25.54 21.47
C THR A 116 -17.86 -24.53 20.47
N VAL A 117 -18.63 -23.54 20.93
CA VAL A 117 -19.27 -22.54 20.06
C VAL A 117 -18.23 -21.64 19.37
N TRP A 118 -17.27 -21.10 20.12
CA TRP A 118 -16.21 -20.28 19.52
C TRP A 118 -15.29 -21.11 18.63
N GLY A 119 -15.02 -22.36 18.99
CA GLY A 119 -14.16 -23.25 18.23
C GLY A 119 -14.74 -23.58 16.87
N THR A 120 -16.04 -23.88 16.79
CA THR A 120 -16.72 -24.10 15.51
C THR A 120 -16.79 -22.83 14.67
N LEU A 121 -17.04 -21.67 15.28
CA LEU A 121 -17.05 -20.38 14.58
C LEU A 121 -15.67 -20.03 13.99
N ILE A 122 -14.61 -20.16 14.79
CA ILE A 122 -13.23 -19.91 14.37
C ILE A 122 -12.85 -20.87 13.24
N LEU A 123 -13.16 -22.17 13.39
CA LEU A 123 -12.89 -23.15 12.35
C LEU A 123 -13.60 -22.81 11.03
N LEU A 124 -14.85 -22.35 11.10
CA LEU A 124 -15.59 -21.91 9.91
C LEU A 124 -14.93 -20.69 9.25
N ILE A 125 -14.47 -19.71 10.02
CA ILE A 125 -13.73 -18.54 9.50
C ILE A 125 -12.47 -19.00 8.78
N TYR A 126 -11.69 -19.91 9.38
CA TYR A 126 -10.48 -20.45 8.75
C TYR A 126 -10.79 -21.17 7.44
N LEU A 127 -11.85 -21.98 7.40
CA LEU A 127 -12.26 -22.70 6.20
C LEU A 127 -12.67 -21.73 5.09
N VAL A 128 -13.56 -20.78 5.39
CA VAL A 128 -14.04 -19.79 4.42
C VAL A 128 -12.91 -18.88 3.95
N ALA A 129 -12.05 -18.39 4.85
CA ALA A 129 -10.93 -17.53 4.48
C ALA A 129 -9.90 -18.28 3.63
N SER A 130 -9.61 -19.55 3.93
CA SER A 130 -8.72 -20.38 3.11
C SER A 130 -9.32 -20.68 1.74
N LEU A 131 -10.64 -20.92 1.66
CA LEU A 131 -11.34 -21.12 0.39
C LEU A 131 -11.31 -19.84 -0.47
N ILE A 132 -11.63 -18.69 0.12
CA ILE A 132 -11.57 -17.40 -0.58
C ILE A 132 -10.15 -17.15 -1.07
N TYR A 133 -9.15 -17.31 -0.18
CA TYR A 133 -7.75 -17.16 -0.54
C TYR A 133 -7.39 -18.08 -1.71
N PHE A 134 -7.70 -19.37 -1.62
CA PHE A 134 -7.40 -20.33 -2.68
C PHE A 134 -8.09 -20.00 -4.00
N VAL A 135 -9.37 -19.65 -3.99
CA VAL A 135 -10.12 -19.27 -5.20
C VAL A 135 -9.52 -18.01 -5.82
N VAL A 136 -9.26 -16.99 -5.01
CA VAL A 136 -8.65 -15.73 -5.44
C VAL A 136 -7.25 -15.99 -6.02
N THR A 137 -6.38 -16.70 -5.29
CA THR A 137 -5.05 -17.04 -5.78
C THR A 137 -5.09 -17.97 -6.98
N SER A 138 -6.03 -18.91 -7.08
CA SER A 138 -6.07 -19.87 -8.20
C SER A 138 -6.71 -19.29 -9.46
N MET A 139 -7.69 -18.38 -9.34
CA MET A 139 -8.34 -17.75 -10.48
C MET A 139 -7.52 -16.63 -11.08
N PHE A 140 -6.74 -15.94 -10.25
CA PHE A 140 -5.95 -14.79 -10.66
C PHE A 140 -4.44 -15.05 -10.62
N ALA A 141 -3.99 -16.25 -10.22
CA ALA A 141 -2.58 -16.62 -10.41
C ALA A 141 -2.25 -16.60 -11.90
N PRO A 142 -1.25 -15.81 -12.30
CA PRO A 142 -0.76 -15.88 -13.67
C PRO A 142 -0.21 -17.29 -13.92
N SER A 143 -0.49 -17.86 -15.10
CA SER A 143 0.00 -19.19 -15.50
C SER A 143 1.51 -19.23 -15.75
N THR A 144 2.22 -18.18 -15.37
CA THR A 144 3.60 -17.93 -15.73
C THR A 144 4.48 -17.98 -14.49
N VAL A 145 5.56 -18.75 -14.56
CA VAL A 145 6.55 -18.77 -13.49
C VAL A 145 7.43 -17.53 -13.66
N THR A 146 7.36 -16.63 -12.69
CA THR A 146 8.23 -15.47 -12.62
C THR A 146 9.44 -15.80 -11.75
N THR A 147 10.63 -15.79 -12.33
CA THR A 147 11.90 -15.98 -11.62
C THR A 147 12.64 -14.66 -11.54
N THR A 148 12.98 -14.24 -10.32
CA THR A 148 13.88 -13.11 -10.12
C THR A 148 15.31 -13.52 -10.45
N ILE A 149 15.90 -12.92 -11.48
CA ILE A 149 17.31 -13.17 -11.83
C ILE A 149 18.23 -12.27 -11.02
N LEU A 150 17.85 -10.99 -10.91
CA LEU A 150 18.70 -9.93 -10.40
C LEU A 150 17.87 -9.00 -9.53
N SER A 151 18.43 -8.62 -8.40
CA SER A 151 17.90 -7.55 -7.56
C SER A 151 19.05 -6.60 -7.21
N GLY A 152 18.74 -5.32 -7.11
CA GLY A 152 19.74 -4.29 -6.84
C GLY A 152 19.13 -3.08 -6.16
N ASN A 153 19.91 -2.45 -5.29
CA ASN A 153 19.50 -1.22 -4.62
C ASN A 153 20.15 -0.02 -5.29
N SER A 154 19.42 1.07 -5.34
CA SER A 154 19.95 2.37 -5.76
C SER A 154 21.09 2.84 -4.83
N PRO A 155 22.05 3.64 -5.34
CA PRO A 155 23.14 4.24 -4.56
C PRO A 155 22.65 5.03 -3.35
N SER A 156 21.52 5.75 -3.49
CA SER A 156 20.89 6.47 -2.37
C SER A 156 20.20 5.55 -1.36
N GLY A 157 19.93 4.29 -1.72
CA GLY A 157 19.13 3.35 -0.96
C GLY A 157 17.62 3.61 -1.02
N LEU A 158 17.15 4.65 -1.71
CA LEU A 158 15.73 5.04 -1.76
C LEU A 158 14.87 4.10 -2.60
N TYR A 159 15.45 3.47 -3.62
CA TYR A 159 14.78 2.56 -4.53
C TYR A 159 15.47 1.19 -4.57
N ARG A 160 14.69 0.15 -4.82
CA ARG A 160 15.16 -1.18 -5.22
C ARG A 160 14.60 -1.52 -6.59
N CYS A 161 15.38 -2.23 -7.40
CA CYS A 161 14.95 -2.80 -8.66
C CYS A 161 15.01 -4.31 -8.60
N THR A 162 14.02 -4.95 -9.22
CA THR A 162 13.94 -6.40 -9.36
C THR A 162 13.74 -6.72 -10.83
N VAL A 163 14.57 -7.61 -11.37
CA VAL A 163 14.38 -8.14 -12.72
C VAL A 163 13.81 -9.53 -12.65
N ASN A 164 12.62 -9.62 -13.20
CA ASN A 164 11.75 -10.75 -13.18
C ASN A 164 11.63 -11.29 -14.61
N GLU A 165 12.03 -12.54 -14.80
CA GLU A 165 11.77 -13.27 -16.03
C GLU A 165 10.54 -14.11 -15.88
N THR A 166 9.66 -13.99 -16.86
CA THR A 166 8.39 -14.69 -16.87
C THR A 166 8.42 -15.67 -18.03
N VAL A 167 8.38 -16.97 -17.73
CA VAL A 167 8.31 -18.03 -18.74
C VAL A 167 6.84 -18.23 -19.12
N ASP A 168 6.51 -18.00 -20.40
CA ASP A 168 5.18 -18.20 -20.96
C ASP A 168 5.25 -19.04 -22.26
N SER A 169 4.08 -19.37 -22.81
CA SER A 169 3.97 -20.12 -24.09
C SER A 169 4.46 -19.34 -25.32
N SER A 170 4.91 -18.10 -25.16
CA SER A 170 5.29 -17.14 -26.22
C SER A 170 6.75 -16.69 -26.11
N ASN A 171 7.66 -17.58 -25.68
CA ASN A 171 9.10 -17.34 -25.49
C ASN A 171 9.47 -16.40 -24.32
N GLY A 172 8.54 -16.16 -23.40
CA GLY A 172 8.77 -15.45 -22.15
C GLY A 172 8.99 -13.95 -22.29
N SER A 173 9.12 -13.27 -21.15
CA SER A 173 9.37 -11.83 -21.07
C SER A 173 10.34 -11.49 -19.95
N THR A 174 11.14 -10.46 -20.15
CA THR A 174 12.00 -9.88 -19.12
C THR A 174 11.37 -8.57 -18.65
N LYS A 175 11.07 -8.48 -17.36
CA LYS A 175 10.36 -7.38 -16.72
C LYS A 175 11.25 -6.74 -15.65
N VAL A 176 11.39 -5.41 -15.71
CA VAL A 176 12.10 -4.63 -14.70
C VAL A 176 11.07 -3.88 -13.85
N THR A 177 11.03 -4.21 -12.56
CA THR A 177 10.17 -3.52 -11.58
C THR A 177 11.00 -2.67 -10.64
N ILE A 178 10.43 -1.56 -10.18
CA ILE A 178 11.03 -0.68 -9.19
C ILE A 178 10.06 -0.46 -8.04
N GLU A 179 10.61 -0.48 -6.83
CA GLU A 179 9.89 -0.23 -5.58
C GLU A 179 10.65 0.76 -4.70
N PRO A 180 9.95 1.55 -3.87
CA PRO A 180 10.57 2.47 -2.93
C PRO A 180 10.94 1.73 -1.63
N ASN A 181 12.12 1.99 -1.10
CA ASN A 181 12.56 1.47 0.20
C ASN A 181 12.20 2.42 1.36
N ALA A 182 11.91 3.69 1.08
CA ALA A 182 11.67 4.70 2.12
C ALA A 182 10.47 4.38 3.02
N MET A 183 9.52 3.57 2.53
CA MET A 183 8.30 3.19 3.23
C MET A 183 8.37 1.82 3.91
N ASP A 184 9.50 1.13 3.76
CA ASP A 184 9.74 -0.15 4.41
C ASP A 184 9.98 0.05 5.91
N ARG A 185 9.59 -0.94 6.70
CA ARG A 185 9.83 -0.95 8.15
C ARG A 185 10.92 -1.96 8.45
N ASP A 186 12.12 -1.45 8.69
CA ASP A 186 13.25 -2.26 9.11
C ASP A 186 13.22 -2.50 10.62
N PHE A 187 13.15 -3.77 11.00
CA PHE A 187 13.44 -4.22 12.36
C PHE A 187 14.66 -5.13 12.30
N THR A 188 15.46 -5.15 13.38
CA THR A 188 16.75 -5.85 13.47
C THR A 188 16.76 -7.30 12.94
N LEU A 189 15.62 -8.00 12.99
CA LEU A 189 15.50 -9.40 12.58
C LEU A 189 14.58 -9.63 11.37
N VAL A 190 13.72 -8.66 11.05
CA VAL A 190 12.64 -8.79 10.07
C VAL A 190 12.46 -7.46 9.35
N LEU A 191 12.54 -7.48 8.03
CA LEU A 191 12.23 -6.35 7.17
C LEU A 191 10.81 -6.48 6.66
N PHE A 192 9.97 -5.47 6.89
CA PHE A 192 8.63 -5.39 6.31
C PHE A 192 8.65 -4.47 5.09
N GLN A 193 8.58 -5.07 3.91
CA GLN A 193 8.56 -4.37 2.62
C GLN A 193 7.14 -3.99 2.25
N ILE A 194 6.89 -2.74 1.85
CA ILE A 194 5.54 -2.31 1.50
C ILE A 194 5.00 -3.04 0.25
N LYS A 195 3.77 -3.58 0.33
CA LYS A 195 3.08 -4.21 -0.81
C LYS A 195 2.47 -3.17 -1.75
N GLY A 196 2.41 -3.43 -3.06
CA GLY A 196 1.53 -2.68 -3.95
C GLY A 196 2.02 -1.30 -4.37
N LEU A 197 3.33 -1.04 -4.21
CA LEU A 197 4.01 0.14 -4.76
C LEU A 197 4.99 -0.23 -5.87
N GLU A 198 4.94 -1.47 -6.37
CA GLU A 198 5.73 -1.86 -7.52
C GLU A 198 5.26 -1.15 -8.79
N ARG A 199 6.23 -0.71 -9.58
CA ARG A 199 5.98 -0.10 -10.89
C ARG A 199 6.79 -0.82 -11.96
N ASP A 200 6.10 -1.12 -13.04
CA ASP A 200 6.66 -1.76 -14.22
C ASP A 200 7.32 -0.69 -15.08
N VAL A 201 8.64 -0.74 -15.16
CA VAL A 201 9.41 0.29 -15.87
C VAL A 201 9.79 -0.18 -17.27
N MET A 202 10.02 -1.48 -17.44
CA MET A 202 10.34 -2.07 -18.73
C MET A 202 9.77 -3.48 -18.82
N ILE A 203 9.22 -3.80 -19.99
CA ILE A 203 8.79 -5.16 -20.36
C ILE A 203 9.33 -5.42 -21.77
N GLU A 204 10.28 -6.34 -21.90
CA GLU A 204 10.82 -6.77 -23.19
C GLU A 204 10.41 -8.21 -23.51
N ARG A 205 10.09 -8.44 -24.79
CA ARG A 205 9.77 -9.76 -25.36
C ARG A 205 10.58 -9.97 -26.65
N PRO A 206 11.20 -11.14 -26.88
CA PRO A 206 11.29 -12.32 -26.01
C PRO A 206 12.30 -12.14 -24.85
N MET A 207 12.41 -13.14 -23.99
CA MET A 207 13.32 -13.19 -22.85
C MET A 207 14.78 -12.88 -23.27
N GLN A 208 15.44 -12.00 -22.53
CA GLN A 208 16.79 -11.54 -22.85
C GLN A 208 17.86 -12.39 -22.15
N PRO A 209 18.84 -12.97 -22.88
CA PRO A 209 19.82 -13.89 -22.28
C PRO A 209 20.87 -13.20 -21.41
N ASN A 210 21.14 -11.91 -21.65
CA ASN A 210 22.11 -11.12 -20.90
C ASN A 210 21.44 -9.84 -20.42
N VAL A 211 21.15 -9.78 -19.11
CA VAL A 211 20.60 -8.59 -18.47
C VAL A 211 21.69 -7.92 -17.64
N THR A 212 21.98 -6.66 -17.95
CA THR A 212 22.86 -5.80 -17.14
C THR A 212 22.06 -4.63 -16.59
N ILE A 213 22.14 -4.44 -15.27
CA ILE A 213 21.50 -3.35 -14.55
C ILE A 213 22.59 -2.47 -13.95
N GLU A 214 22.52 -1.17 -14.21
CA GLU A 214 23.43 -0.19 -13.61
C GLU A 214 22.63 0.96 -13.02
N TRP A 215 22.95 1.32 -11.78
CA TRP A 215 22.46 2.55 -11.19
C TRP A 215 23.52 3.65 -11.31
N LYS A 216 23.09 4.85 -11.69
CA LYS A 216 23.95 6.03 -11.76
C LYS A 216 23.27 7.21 -11.07
N THR A 217 24.05 8.03 -10.40
CA THR A 217 23.59 9.30 -9.85
C THR A 217 23.77 10.38 -10.92
N GLU A 218 22.68 11.04 -11.29
CA GLU A 218 22.68 12.08 -12.32
C GLU A 218 22.05 13.38 -11.80
N LYS A 219 22.55 14.49 -12.32
CA LYS A 219 22.00 15.82 -12.05
C LYS A 219 20.72 16.05 -12.83
N ARG A 220 19.75 16.71 -12.20
CA ARG A 220 18.49 17.11 -12.82
C ARG A 220 18.67 17.94 -14.09
N ALA A 221 19.68 18.82 -14.12
CA ALA A 221 19.99 19.64 -15.28
C ALA A 221 20.42 18.80 -16.50
N ASP A 222 21.24 17.78 -16.27
CA ASP A 222 21.70 16.86 -17.31
C ASP A 222 20.55 15.98 -17.82
N ILE A 223 19.72 15.47 -16.90
CA ILE A 223 18.51 14.73 -17.24
C ILE A 223 17.57 15.57 -18.11
N SER A 224 17.32 16.82 -17.73
CA SER A 224 16.44 17.73 -18.48
C SER A 224 16.98 18.01 -19.88
N LYS A 225 18.30 18.13 -20.00
CA LYS A 225 18.97 18.33 -21.29
C LYS A 225 18.87 17.09 -22.18
N ASP A 226 19.00 15.90 -21.61
CA ASP A 226 18.88 14.65 -22.34
C ASP A 226 17.44 14.35 -22.76
N LEU A 227 16.45 14.64 -21.91
CA LEU A 227 15.03 14.52 -22.25
C LEU A 227 14.65 15.44 -23.42
N LYS A 228 15.16 16.69 -23.44
CA LYS A 228 14.95 17.62 -24.55
C LYS A 228 15.55 17.14 -25.88
N LYS A 229 16.65 16.35 -25.85
CA LYS A 229 17.21 15.74 -27.06
C LYS A 229 16.31 14.63 -27.61
N ILE A 230 15.61 13.91 -26.73
CA ILE A 230 14.72 12.81 -27.10
C ILE A 230 13.41 13.37 -27.68
N SER A 231 12.73 14.25 -26.93
CA SER A 231 11.48 14.88 -27.38
C SER A 231 11.16 16.14 -26.59
N ASN A 232 10.67 17.17 -27.28
CA ASN A 232 10.16 18.40 -26.65
C ASN A 232 8.72 18.28 -26.14
N ASN A 233 8.02 17.22 -26.51
CA ASN A 233 6.61 16.97 -26.19
C ASN A 233 6.45 15.93 -25.07
N ILE A 234 7.42 15.83 -24.16
CA ILE A 234 7.28 14.98 -22.98
C ILE A 234 6.30 15.67 -22.04
N GLU A 235 5.17 15.02 -21.80
CA GLU A 235 4.10 15.48 -20.93
C GLU A 235 4.18 14.74 -19.59
N VAL A 236 3.92 15.46 -18.51
CA VAL A 236 3.97 14.95 -17.14
C VAL A 236 2.71 15.40 -16.41
N THR A 237 2.09 14.48 -15.68
CA THR A 237 0.86 14.75 -14.93
C THR A 237 1.21 15.13 -13.49
N LEU A 238 0.93 16.37 -13.11
CA LEU A 238 1.17 16.87 -11.75
C LEU A 238 -0.07 16.73 -10.85
N SER A 239 0.15 16.57 -9.55
CA SER A 239 -0.93 16.58 -8.55
C SER A 239 -1.48 18.00 -8.33
N GLU A 240 -2.68 18.09 -7.75
CA GLU A 240 -3.33 19.39 -7.44
C GLU A 240 -2.45 20.26 -6.52
N LYS A 241 -1.77 19.63 -5.56
CA LYS A 241 -0.83 20.30 -4.67
C LYS A 241 0.36 20.88 -5.43
N GLN A 242 0.92 20.12 -6.37
CA GLN A 242 2.03 20.56 -7.20
C GLN A 242 1.61 21.71 -8.14
N MET A 243 0.42 21.63 -8.74
CA MET A 243 -0.12 22.71 -9.58
C MET A 243 -0.36 23.99 -8.79
N ALA A 244 -0.83 23.89 -7.54
CA ALA A 244 -0.96 25.02 -6.64
C ALA A 244 0.39 25.66 -6.26
N ILE A 245 1.44 24.86 -6.03
CA ILE A 245 2.81 25.36 -5.76
C ILE A 245 3.35 26.18 -6.94
N LEU A 246 3.00 25.77 -8.17
CA LEU A 246 3.39 26.49 -9.39
C LEU A 246 2.50 27.72 -9.68
N GLY A 247 1.41 27.93 -8.94
CA GLY A 247 0.41 28.95 -9.25
C GLY A 247 -0.30 28.70 -10.59
N ARG A 248 -0.42 27.42 -10.99
CA ARG A 248 -1.04 26.97 -12.25
C ARG A 248 -2.33 26.18 -11.99
N ASP A 249 -2.97 26.36 -10.84
CA ASP A 249 -4.21 25.70 -10.36
C ASP A 249 -5.47 26.05 -11.17
N ALA A 250 -5.31 26.55 -12.39
CA ALA A 250 -6.39 26.96 -13.26
C ALA A 250 -6.88 25.77 -14.09
N TYR A 251 -8.18 25.53 -14.10
CA TYR A 251 -8.85 24.62 -15.04
C TYR A 251 -9.61 25.40 -16.10
N LYS A 252 -9.67 24.85 -17.31
CA LYS A 252 -10.46 25.39 -18.41
C LYS A 252 -11.84 24.74 -18.39
N VAL A 253 -12.85 25.58 -18.28
CA VAL A 253 -14.26 25.23 -18.42
C VAL A 253 -14.71 25.66 -19.80
N THR A 254 -15.01 24.68 -20.65
CA THR A 254 -15.67 24.95 -21.94
C THR A 254 -17.16 24.73 -21.78
N PHE A 255 -17.93 25.78 -22.04
CA PHE A 255 -19.39 25.77 -21.99
C PHE A 255 -19.97 25.31 -23.34
N SER A 256 -21.20 24.78 -23.37
CA SER A 256 -21.83 24.32 -24.62
C SER A 256 -21.99 25.37 -25.71
N ASP A 257 -21.97 26.64 -25.35
CA ASP A 257 -22.01 27.76 -26.30
C ASP A 257 -20.64 28.04 -26.95
N GLY A 258 -19.62 27.26 -26.59
CA GLY A 258 -18.24 27.41 -27.06
C GLY A 258 -17.45 28.48 -26.31
N SER A 259 -18.00 29.09 -25.25
CA SER A 259 -17.26 30.03 -24.42
C SER A 259 -16.32 29.28 -23.46
N GLU A 260 -15.08 29.77 -23.36
CA GLU A 260 -14.07 29.24 -22.43
C GLU A 260 -13.94 30.18 -21.22
N GLN A 261 -14.01 29.64 -20.02
CA GLN A 261 -13.61 30.36 -18.80
C GLN A 261 -12.50 29.61 -18.07
N THR A 262 -11.52 30.36 -17.60
CA THR A 262 -10.45 29.86 -16.75
C THR A 262 -10.82 30.13 -15.30
N MET A 263 -10.96 29.07 -14.51
CA MET A 263 -11.31 29.16 -13.09
C MET A 263 -10.18 28.55 -12.26
N SER A 264 -9.89 29.14 -11.09
CA SER A 264 -8.87 28.67 -10.13
C SER A 264 -9.60 28.10 -8.89
N GLY A 265 -9.15 26.93 -8.40
CA GLY A 265 -9.74 26.24 -7.25
C GLY A 265 -9.88 24.72 -7.45
N GLU A 266 -10.54 24.05 -6.49
CA GLU A 266 -10.78 22.60 -6.57
C GLU A 266 -11.67 22.24 -7.78
N ALA A 267 -11.25 21.24 -8.56
CA ALA A 267 -11.96 20.81 -9.75
C ALA A 267 -13.22 19.99 -9.37
N TYR A 268 -14.38 20.62 -9.42
CA TYR A 268 -15.66 19.93 -9.22
C TYR A 268 -15.91 18.93 -10.36
N HIS A 269 -15.76 17.64 -10.08
CA HIS A 269 -16.16 16.56 -10.98
C HIS A 269 -17.67 16.31 -10.84
N GLY A 270 -18.48 17.08 -11.58
CA GLY A 270 -19.93 16.91 -11.58
C GLY A 270 -20.56 17.23 -12.93
N VAL A 271 -21.50 16.40 -13.36
CA VAL A 271 -22.41 16.74 -14.46
C VAL A 271 -23.43 17.73 -13.91
N ILE A 272 -23.33 18.99 -14.32
CA ILE A 272 -24.35 20.00 -14.00
C ILE A 272 -25.56 19.73 -14.91
N ILE A 273 -26.62 19.15 -14.34
CA ILE A 273 -27.90 18.92 -15.01
C ILE A 273 -28.70 20.23 -14.97
N PRO A 274 -29.27 20.71 -16.09
CA PRO A 274 -30.09 21.92 -16.08
C PRO A 274 -31.36 21.69 -15.25
N LEU A 275 -31.64 22.57 -14.28
CA LEU A 275 -32.97 22.64 -13.68
C LEU A 275 -33.93 23.32 -14.67
N THR A 276 -34.91 22.57 -15.16
CA THR A 276 -36.05 23.15 -15.88
C THR A 276 -36.85 24.09 -14.96
N ALA A 277 -37.65 24.99 -15.54
CA ALA A 277 -38.48 25.91 -14.77
C ALA A 277 -39.43 25.19 -13.78
N GLU A 278 -39.80 23.94 -14.09
CA GLU A 278 -40.57 23.06 -13.20
C GLU A 278 -39.72 22.51 -12.05
N MET A 279 -38.50 22.02 -12.31
CA MET A 279 -37.58 21.54 -11.26
C MET A 279 -37.16 22.67 -10.29
N ARG A 280 -37.02 23.90 -10.79
CA ARG A 280 -36.76 25.09 -9.96
C ARG A 280 -37.88 25.33 -8.94
N LYS A 281 -39.12 25.06 -9.34
CA LYS A 281 -40.31 25.25 -8.52
C LYS A 281 -40.43 24.21 -7.41
N GLU A 282 -39.93 22.99 -7.63
CA GLU A 282 -39.79 21.94 -6.61
C GLU A 282 -38.60 22.20 -5.66
N LEU A 283 -37.48 22.72 -6.16
CA LEU A 283 -36.28 22.97 -5.35
C LEU A 283 -36.44 24.19 -4.42
N GLU A 284 -37.19 25.21 -4.84
CA GLU A 284 -37.52 26.38 -4.00
C GLU A 284 -38.42 26.03 -2.80
N THR A 285 -39.08 24.86 -2.81
CA THR A 285 -39.88 24.36 -1.68
C THR A 285 -39.06 23.68 -0.59
N ASP A 286 -37.82 23.26 -0.86
CA ASP A 286 -36.98 22.46 0.06
C ASP A 286 -35.56 23.03 0.29
N ALA A 287 -35.28 24.26 -0.13
CA ALA A 287 -33.95 24.85 -0.03
C ALA A 287 -33.58 25.25 1.41
N THR A 288 -32.88 24.35 2.12
CA THR A 288 -31.79 24.77 3.00
C THR A 288 -30.57 25.00 2.10
N GLU A 289 -30.00 26.19 2.18
CA GLU A 289 -28.89 26.73 1.37
C GLU A 289 -27.83 25.69 0.94
N LEU A 290 -27.75 25.39 -0.35
CA LEU A 290 -26.53 24.91 -0.98
C LEU A 290 -25.95 26.07 -1.81
N ALA A 291 -24.88 26.65 -1.27
CA ALA A 291 -24.24 27.86 -1.78
C ALA A 291 -23.81 27.74 -3.25
N LEU A 292 -24.48 28.49 -4.13
CA LEU A 292 -24.08 28.83 -5.50
C LEU A 292 -23.56 30.28 -5.54
N ASP A 293 -22.88 30.72 -4.48
CA ASP A 293 -22.59 32.15 -4.22
C ASP A 293 -21.30 32.66 -4.90
N GLY A 294 -21.03 32.21 -6.12
CA GLY A 294 -19.83 32.60 -6.87
C GLY A 294 -20.01 32.77 -8.37
N MET A 295 -21.17 32.41 -8.94
CA MET A 295 -21.39 32.47 -10.38
C MET A 295 -22.24 33.70 -10.74
N GLY A 296 -21.63 34.64 -11.46
CA GLY A 296 -22.27 35.87 -11.90
C GLY A 296 -23.54 35.64 -12.74
N PRO A 297 -24.40 36.67 -12.89
CA PRO A 297 -25.79 36.52 -13.35
C PRO A 297 -25.99 35.97 -14.78
N ASN A 298 -24.92 35.79 -15.57
CA ASN A 298 -24.98 35.34 -16.97
C ASN A 298 -24.77 33.84 -17.17
N THR A 299 -24.50 33.04 -16.13
CA THR A 299 -24.27 31.58 -16.26
C THR A 299 -25.54 30.74 -16.14
N LYS A 300 -26.74 31.35 -16.15
CA LYS A 300 -28.01 30.67 -15.86
C LYS A 300 -28.52 29.70 -16.93
N ASN A 301 -27.87 29.60 -18.09
CA ASN A 301 -28.28 28.73 -19.21
C ASN A 301 -27.06 28.03 -19.84
N ILE A 302 -26.44 27.10 -19.13
CA ILE A 302 -25.24 26.40 -19.63
C ILE A 302 -25.53 24.91 -19.76
N CYS A 303 -25.45 24.42 -21.00
CA CYS A 303 -25.41 22.99 -21.32
C CYS A 303 -23.93 22.54 -21.22
N GLY A 304 -23.69 21.30 -20.80
CA GLY A 304 -22.39 20.59 -20.86
C GLY A 304 -21.11 21.39 -20.55
N VAL A 305 -20.56 21.21 -19.35
CA VAL A 305 -19.19 21.64 -19.01
C VAL A 305 -18.22 20.52 -19.34
N SER A 306 -17.27 20.77 -20.25
CA SER A 306 -16.06 19.96 -20.37
C SER A 306 -14.97 20.60 -19.52
N VAL A 307 -14.53 19.89 -18.47
CA VAL A 307 -13.33 20.27 -17.72
C VAL A 307 -12.16 19.58 -18.39
N GLU A 308 -11.31 20.35 -19.09
CA GLU A 308 -10.03 19.81 -19.52
C GLU A 308 -9.12 19.75 -18.31
N ASP A 309 -8.59 18.55 -18.06
CA ASP A 309 -7.70 18.29 -16.96
C ASP A 309 -6.31 18.88 -17.26
N LEU A 310 -6.12 20.17 -16.94
CA LEU A 310 -4.86 20.91 -17.19
C LEU A 310 -3.69 20.45 -16.30
N ARG A 311 -3.85 19.34 -15.57
CA ARG A 311 -2.80 18.71 -14.75
C ARG A 311 -1.62 18.18 -15.57
N THR A 312 -1.82 17.96 -16.86
CA THR A 312 -0.76 17.53 -17.77
C THR A 312 -0.02 18.73 -18.34
N ILE A 313 1.26 18.87 -17.98
CA ILE A 313 2.11 19.94 -18.48
C ILE A 313 3.32 19.39 -19.22
N ARG A 314 3.80 20.17 -20.18
CA ARG A 314 5.04 19.82 -20.90
C ARG A 314 6.23 20.02 -19.98
N LEU A 315 7.08 19.01 -19.91
CA LEU A 315 8.31 19.05 -19.13
C LEU A 315 9.25 20.17 -19.58
N SER A 316 9.24 20.48 -20.87
CA SER A 316 10.01 21.58 -21.45
C SER A 316 9.58 22.97 -20.93
N SER A 317 8.39 23.10 -20.36
CA SER A 317 7.87 24.34 -19.76
C SER A 317 8.26 24.55 -18.30
N LEU A 318 8.86 23.54 -17.65
CA LEU A 318 9.32 23.63 -16.27
C LEU A 318 10.76 24.11 -16.21
N THR A 319 10.99 25.15 -15.43
CA THR A 319 12.33 25.65 -15.10
C THR A 319 12.95 24.83 -13.98
N ASP A 320 14.28 24.86 -13.89
CA ASP A 320 15.02 24.18 -12.83
C ASP A 320 14.60 24.66 -11.43
N GLU A 321 14.30 25.95 -11.28
CA GLU A 321 13.77 26.52 -10.04
C GLU A 321 12.38 25.97 -9.67
N GLU A 322 11.47 25.87 -10.64
CA GLU A 322 10.13 25.28 -10.44
C GLU A 322 10.24 23.81 -10.01
N LEU A 323 11.15 23.06 -10.63
CA LEU A 323 11.40 21.66 -10.25
C LEU A 323 11.93 21.53 -8.82
N ALA A 324 12.75 22.48 -8.36
CA ALA A 324 13.22 22.51 -6.98
C ALA A 324 12.07 22.81 -6.02
N ARG A 325 11.15 23.72 -6.38
CA ARG A 325 9.95 24.03 -5.59
C ARG A 325 9.01 22.83 -5.48
N LEU A 326 8.95 21.99 -6.51
CA LEU A 326 8.20 20.74 -6.51
C LEU A 326 8.85 19.61 -5.70
N GLY A 327 10.02 19.85 -5.09
CA GLY A 327 10.70 18.89 -4.23
C GLY A 327 11.60 17.90 -4.97
N VAL A 328 11.93 18.16 -6.24
CA VAL A 328 12.87 17.32 -6.99
C VAL A 328 14.31 17.67 -6.61
N PRO A 329 15.12 16.73 -6.09
CA PRO A 329 16.51 17.01 -5.68
C PRO A 329 17.41 17.34 -6.88
N GLU A 330 18.56 17.96 -6.61
CA GLU A 330 19.52 18.38 -7.64
C GLU A 330 20.21 17.17 -8.31
N GLU A 331 20.44 16.12 -7.54
CA GLU A 331 21.01 14.84 -7.96
C GLU A 331 20.12 13.69 -7.48
N GLY A 332 20.06 12.60 -8.24
CA GLY A 332 19.32 11.41 -7.82
C GLY A 332 19.53 10.22 -8.73
N ASP A 333 18.83 9.13 -8.42
CA ASP A 333 19.09 7.83 -9.03
C ASP A 333 18.42 7.64 -10.39
N VAL A 334 19.20 7.16 -11.35
CA VAL A 334 18.75 6.78 -12.69
C VAL A 334 19.10 5.32 -12.92
N LEU A 335 18.11 4.54 -13.38
CA LEU A 335 18.30 3.12 -13.68
C LEU A 335 18.56 2.92 -15.17
N TYR A 336 19.65 2.20 -15.46
CA TYR A 336 20.00 1.73 -16.78
C TYR A 336 19.77 0.24 -16.88
N TYR A 337 19.05 -0.17 -17.93
CA TYR A 337 18.89 -1.56 -18.33
C TYR A 337 19.52 -1.72 -19.71
N ASN A 338 20.54 -2.57 -19.82
CA ASN A 338 21.31 -2.79 -21.06
C ASN A 338 21.78 -1.48 -21.74
N GLY A 339 22.21 -0.51 -20.92
CA GLY A 339 22.69 0.80 -21.37
C GLY A 339 21.60 1.82 -21.75
N LYS A 340 20.32 1.45 -21.69
CA LYS A 340 19.18 2.37 -21.90
C LYS A 340 18.62 2.84 -20.57
N VAL A 341 18.27 4.13 -20.48
CA VAL A 341 17.58 4.65 -19.30
C VAL A 341 16.16 4.11 -19.28
N VAL A 342 15.81 3.45 -18.18
CA VAL A 342 14.45 2.93 -17.96
C VAL A 342 13.74 3.70 -16.85
N PHE A 343 14.44 4.16 -15.81
CA PHE A 343 13.85 4.94 -14.73
C PHE A 343 14.65 6.18 -14.41
N ARG A 344 13.92 7.24 -14.04
CA ARG A 344 14.48 8.52 -13.58
C ARG A 344 13.74 8.94 -12.31
N TYR A 345 14.45 9.12 -11.20
CA TYR A 345 13.87 9.62 -9.94
C TYR A 345 13.03 10.89 -10.13
N TYR A 346 13.51 11.75 -11.04
CA TYR A 346 12.92 13.01 -11.44
C TYR A 346 11.45 12.86 -11.87
N ILE A 347 11.14 11.85 -12.70
CA ILE A 347 9.77 11.61 -13.18
C ILE A 347 8.93 10.99 -12.06
N ALA A 348 9.53 10.08 -11.29
CA ALA A 348 8.84 9.40 -10.19
C ALA A 348 8.32 10.36 -9.10
N ILE A 349 9.03 11.47 -8.85
CA ILE A 349 8.61 12.52 -7.92
C ILE A 349 7.49 13.36 -8.52
N LEU A 350 7.63 13.79 -9.78
CA LEU A 350 6.63 14.64 -10.43
C LEU A 350 5.28 13.93 -10.60
N GLU A 351 5.28 12.68 -11.05
CA GLU A 351 4.05 11.91 -11.25
C GLU A 351 3.60 11.15 -9.99
N GLU A 352 4.32 11.34 -8.88
CA GLU A 352 4.04 10.72 -7.59
C GLU A 352 3.86 9.19 -7.69
N TYR A 353 4.79 8.50 -8.36
CA TYR A 353 4.71 7.06 -8.68
C TYR A 353 4.43 6.17 -7.47
N PHE A 354 4.96 6.58 -6.32
CA PHE A 354 4.97 5.82 -5.08
C PHE A 354 4.06 6.43 -4.01
N ALA A 355 3.08 7.25 -4.40
CA ALA A 355 2.11 7.80 -3.48
C ALA A 355 1.19 6.71 -2.91
N LEU A 356 0.85 6.82 -1.62
CA LEU A 356 0.06 5.81 -0.89
C LEU A 356 -1.39 5.73 -1.35
N ASP A 357 -1.94 6.80 -1.91
CA ASP A 357 -3.27 6.87 -2.52
C ASP A 357 -3.34 6.14 -3.86
N LYS A 358 -2.23 6.10 -4.60
CA LYS A 358 -2.08 5.35 -5.87
C LYS A 358 -1.63 3.90 -5.67
N ARG A 359 -1.65 3.45 -4.42
CA ARG A 359 -1.22 2.11 -4.03
C ARG A 359 -2.28 1.10 -4.42
N GLU A 360 -1.90 0.18 -5.29
CA GLU A 360 -2.74 -0.95 -5.63
C GLU A 360 -2.44 -2.06 -4.63
N LEU A 361 -3.38 -2.35 -3.72
CA LEU A 361 -3.29 -3.55 -2.89
C LEU A 361 -3.51 -4.77 -3.79
N GLY A 362 -2.43 -5.21 -4.46
CA GLY A 362 -2.38 -6.53 -5.05
C GLY A 362 -2.68 -7.54 -3.95
N LEU A 363 -3.77 -8.29 -4.10
CA LEU A 363 -3.99 -9.52 -3.34
C LEU A 363 -3.11 -10.68 -3.89
N TRP A 364 -1.98 -10.33 -4.51
CA TRP A 364 -1.12 -11.19 -5.31
C TRP A 364 0.34 -10.84 -5.00
#